data_AF-A0A7L1UPU6-F1
#
_entry.id   AF-A0A7L1UPU6-F1
#
_cell.length_a   1.000
_cell.length_b   1.000
_cell.length_c   1.000
_cell.angle_alpha   90.00
_cell.angle_beta   90.00
_cell.angle_gamma   90.00
#
_symmetry.space_group_name_H-M   'P 1'
#
loop_
_entity.id
_entity.type
_entity.pdbx_description
1 polymer ?
#
loop_
_entity_poly.entity_id
_entity_poly.type
_entity_poly.pdbx_seq_one_letter_code
_entity_poly.pdbx_strand_id
1 'polypeptide(L)'
;GKPRLGRELGRGQYGVVYLCDSWGGHFPCALKSVVPPDEKHWNDLALEFHYMRCLQSHERLVQLHGSVIDYGYGGGSSIAVLLIMERLHRDLYTGLKAGLELEPRLQIALDVVEGIRYLHSQGLVHRDIKLKNVLLDKRNRAKITDLGFCKPEAMMSGSIVGTPIHMAPELFTGKYDNSVDVYAFGILFWYLCSGHVKLPEAFERCASKDHLWNNVRRGVRPERLPVFEEECWQLMEACWAGDPSQRPLLGIVQPLLQGIMARLCARGLQDST
;
A
#
# COMPACT_ATOMS: atom_id res chain seq x y z
N GLY A 1 -6.97 24.98 15.29
CA GLY A 1 -7.88 25.65 14.33
C GLY A 1 -8.19 24.72 13.17
N LYS A 2 -9.26 24.99 12.40
CA LYS A 2 -9.61 24.19 11.22
C LYS A 2 -8.52 24.32 10.14
N PRO A 3 -8.01 23.21 9.57
CA PRO A 3 -7.04 23.26 8.48
C PRO A 3 -7.62 23.92 7.23
N ARG A 4 -6.79 24.67 6.50
CA ARG A 4 -7.15 25.25 5.20
C ARG A 4 -7.11 24.14 4.15
N LEU A 5 -8.24 23.90 3.47
CA LEU A 5 -8.31 23.00 2.33
C LEU A 5 -7.73 23.70 1.09
N GLY A 6 -6.74 23.07 0.47
CA GLY A 6 -6.22 23.41 -0.85
C GLY A 6 -6.86 22.55 -1.94
N ARG A 7 -6.15 22.40 -3.07
CA ARG A 7 -6.60 21.57 -4.19
C ARG A 7 -6.72 20.09 -3.81
N GLU A 8 -7.61 19.37 -4.49
CA GLU A 8 -7.71 17.90 -4.40
C GLU A 8 -6.40 17.27 -4.91
N LEU A 9 -5.84 16.35 -4.12
CA LEU A 9 -4.67 15.53 -4.47
C LEU A 9 -5.10 14.14 -4.95
N GLY A 10 -6.22 13.62 -4.44
CA GLY A 10 -6.75 12.34 -4.86
C GLY A 10 -8.06 11.99 -4.15
N ARG A 11 -8.78 11.03 -4.71
CA ARG A 11 -10.05 10.52 -4.19
C ARG A 11 -10.01 9.01 -4.10
N GLY A 12 -10.34 8.50 -2.92
CA GLY A 12 -10.44 7.08 -2.62
C GLY A 12 -11.88 6.68 -2.33
N GLN A 13 -12.06 5.41 -1.97
CA GLN A 13 -13.36 4.85 -1.59
C GLN A 13 -13.96 5.52 -0.35
N TYR A 14 -13.11 5.93 0.60
CA TYR A 14 -13.51 6.42 1.91
C TYR A 14 -13.43 7.94 2.07
N GLY A 15 -12.96 8.66 1.05
CA GLY A 15 -12.78 10.10 1.21
C GLY A 15 -11.95 10.76 0.13
N VAL A 16 -11.70 12.05 0.36
CA VAL A 16 -10.96 12.93 -0.55
C VAL A 16 -9.75 13.48 0.17
N VAL A 17 -8.59 13.40 -0.47
CA VAL A 17 -7.33 13.95 0.04
C VAL A 17 -7.09 15.30 -0.61
N TYR A 18 -6.85 16.32 0.21
CA TYR A 18 -6.58 17.69 -0.19
C TYR A 18 -5.17 18.10 0.22
N LEU A 19 -4.62 19.04 -0.53
CA LEU A 19 -3.43 19.78 -0.14
C LEU A 19 -3.73 20.57 1.14
N CYS A 20 -2.82 20.51 2.11
CA CYS A 20 -2.86 21.38 3.28
C CYS A 20 -1.44 21.88 3.54
N ASP A 21 -1.14 23.16 3.29
CA ASP A 21 0.27 23.60 3.34
C ASP A 21 0.85 23.38 4.74
N SER A 22 0.21 23.92 5.77
CA SER A 22 0.64 23.77 7.15
C SER A 22 -0.53 23.65 8.13
N TRP A 23 -0.35 22.89 9.20
CA TRP A 23 -1.31 22.83 10.31
C TRP A 23 -0.60 22.51 11.63
N GLY A 24 -0.90 23.27 12.69
CA GLY A 24 -0.37 23.00 14.03
C GLY A 24 1.16 23.00 14.13
N GLY A 25 1.85 23.78 13.31
CA GLY A 25 3.32 23.79 13.23
C GLY A 25 3.93 22.74 12.30
N HIS A 26 3.13 21.85 11.73
CA HIS A 26 3.57 20.87 10.74
C HIS A 26 3.50 21.45 9.32
N PHE A 27 4.51 21.12 8.51
CA PHE A 27 4.61 21.41 7.08
C PHE A 27 5.60 20.42 6.43
N PRO A 28 5.32 19.89 5.23
CA PRO A 28 4.07 19.99 4.47
C PRO A 28 3.00 19.01 4.96
N CYS A 29 1.71 19.38 4.87
CA CYS A 29 0.59 18.50 5.26
C CYS A 29 -0.31 18.06 4.09
N ALA A 30 -1.03 16.97 4.34
CA ALA A 30 -2.15 16.49 3.53
C ALA A 30 -3.35 16.30 4.43
N LEU A 31 -4.55 16.51 3.88
CA LEU A 31 -5.79 16.41 4.62
C LEU A 31 -6.71 15.40 3.96
N LYS A 32 -6.98 14.27 4.62
CA LYS A 32 -7.97 13.28 4.18
C LYS A 32 -9.30 13.61 4.86
N SER A 33 -10.29 13.99 4.06
CA SER A 33 -11.67 14.22 4.49
C SER A 33 -12.47 12.95 4.31
N VAL A 34 -13.01 12.42 5.40
CA VAL A 34 -13.83 11.20 5.43
C VAL A 34 -15.23 11.57 5.90
N VAL A 35 -16.26 11.12 5.17
CA VAL A 35 -17.67 11.26 5.57
C VAL A 35 -18.22 9.85 5.75
N PRO A 36 -18.24 9.32 6.98
CA PRO A 36 -18.73 7.97 7.22
C PRO A 36 -20.26 7.90 6.98
N PRO A 37 -20.75 7.01 6.10
CA PRO A 37 -22.18 6.93 5.77
C PRO A 37 -23.02 6.20 6.82
N ASP A 38 -22.41 5.36 7.65
CA ASP A 38 -23.09 4.56 8.67
C ASP A 38 -22.17 4.27 9.89
N GLU A 39 -22.73 3.67 10.93
CA GLU A 39 -22.03 3.33 12.17
C GLU A 39 -20.83 2.41 11.97
N LYS A 40 -20.92 1.45 11.03
CA LYS A 40 -19.80 0.55 10.74
C LYS A 40 -18.61 1.33 10.20
N HIS A 41 -18.83 2.29 9.30
CA HIS A 41 -17.77 3.13 8.76
C HIS A 41 -17.21 4.10 9.80
N TRP A 42 -18.03 4.56 10.76
CA TRP A 42 -17.54 5.30 11.92
C TRP A 42 -16.58 4.46 12.76
N ASN A 43 -16.93 3.20 13.02
CA ASN A 43 -16.08 2.27 13.77
C ASN A 43 -14.78 1.94 13.02
N ASP A 44 -14.85 1.67 11.72
CA ASP A 44 -13.66 1.41 10.90
C ASP A 44 -12.73 2.65 10.87
N LEU A 45 -13.26 3.87 10.76
CA LEU A 45 -12.48 5.10 10.83
C LEU A 45 -11.89 5.36 12.23
N ALA A 46 -12.63 5.07 13.30
CA ALA A 46 -12.14 5.21 14.66
C ALA A 46 -10.94 4.27 14.92
N LEU A 47 -10.99 3.06 14.37
CA LEU A 47 -9.86 2.13 14.39
C LEU A 47 -8.67 2.63 13.58
N GLU A 48 -8.88 3.16 12.37
CA GLU A 48 -7.83 3.80 11.55
C GLU A 48 -7.13 4.90 12.36
N PHE A 49 -7.90 5.81 12.96
CA PHE A 49 -7.36 6.88 13.79
C PHE A 49 -6.61 6.35 15.02
N HIS A 50 -7.15 5.34 15.70
CA HIS A 50 -6.52 4.73 16.86
C HIS A 50 -5.15 4.15 16.50
N TYR A 51 -5.06 3.32 15.47
CA TYR A 51 -3.79 2.72 15.07
C TYR A 51 -2.78 3.77 14.59
N MET A 52 -3.20 4.71 13.75
CA MET A 52 -2.31 5.79 13.29
C MET A 52 -1.75 6.65 14.43
N ARG A 53 -2.48 6.78 15.54
CA ARG A 53 -2.05 7.57 16.70
C ARG A 53 -1.23 6.77 17.72
N CYS A 54 -1.51 5.48 17.87
CA CYS A 54 -0.85 4.62 18.85
C CYS A 54 0.45 4.00 18.32
N LEU A 55 0.60 3.87 17.00
CA LEU A 55 1.86 3.45 16.40
C LEU A 55 2.94 4.51 16.66
N GLN A 56 4.14 4.05 17.01
CA GLN A 56 5.30 4.93 17.08
C GLN A 56 5.61 5.46 15.68
N SER A 57 6.17 6.66 15.61
CA SER A 57 6.63 7.21 14.33
C SER A 57 7.66 6.27 13.71
N HIS A 58 7.47 5.96 12.43
CA HIS A 58 8.31 5.03 11.69
C HIS A 58 8.64 5.61 10.32
N GLU A 59 9.89 5.44 9.85
CA GLU A 59 10.35 6.04 8.60
C GLU A 59 9.58 5.59 7.36
N ARG A 60 8.90 4.44 7.44
CA ARG A 60 8.17 3.81 6.33
C ARG A 60 6.65 3.84 6.47
N LEU A 61 6.12 4.56 7.45
CA LEU A 61 4.68 4.79 7.60
C LEU A 61 4.38 6.29 7.57
N VAL A 62 3.27 6.67 6.93
CA VAL A 62 2.78 8.05 6.92
C VAL A 62 2.31 8.45 8.31
N GLN A 63 2.89 9.53 8.83
CA GLN A 63 2.55 10.06 10.14
C GLN A 63 1.24 10.86 10.14
N LEU A 64 0.36 10.55 11.09
CA LEU A 64 -0.77 11.38 11.46
C LEU A 64 -0.31 12.50 12.40
N HIS A 65 -0.59 13.75 12.05
CA HIS A 65 -0.34 14.91 12.90
C HIS A 65 -1.53 15.23 13.80
N GLY A 66 -2.76 14.96 13.34
CA GLY A 66 -3.95 15.16 14.14
C GLY A 66 -5.25 14.90 13.38
N SER A 67 -6.37 15.14 14.05
CA SER A 67 -7.70 15.07 13.45
C SER A 67 -8.56 16.25 13.89
N VAL A 68 -9.53 16.62 13.04
CA VAL A 68 -10.54 17.64 13.32
C VAL A 68 -11.89 17.10 12.85
N ILE A 69 -12.93 17.25 13.68
CA ILE A 69 -14.31 16.98 13.26
C ILE A 69 -14.89 18.27 12.69
N ASP A 70 -15.42 18.20 11.48
CA ASP A 70 -16.05 19.30 10.77
C ASP A 70 -17.58 19.08 10.71
N TYR A 71 -18.29 19.73 11.64
CA TYR A 71 -19.75 19.73 11.70
C TYR A 71 -20.41 20.62 10.64
N GLY A 72 -19.63 21.48 9.96
CA GLY A 72 -20.14 22.37 8.91
C GLY A 72 -19.96 21.81 7.49
N TYR A 73 -19.51 20.56 7.34
CA TYR A 73 -19.24 19.98 6.03
C TYR A 73 -20.52 19.88 5.20
N GLY A 74 -20.43 20.17 3.89
CA GLY A 74 -21.60 20.22 3.01
C GLY A 74 -22.65 21.27 3.40
N GLY A 75 -22.27 22.32 4.13
CA GLY A 75 -23.23 23.30 4.66
C GLY A 75 -23.98 22.81 5.90
N GLY A 76 -23.44 21.82 6.61
CA GLY A 76 -24.03 21.23 7.82
C GLY A 76 -24.89 19.99 7.56
N SER A 77 -24.97 19.53 6.30
CA SER A 77 -25.73 18.32 5.94
C SER A 77 -25.02 17.02 6.37
N SER A 78 -23.73 17.07 6.67
CA SER A 78 -22.93 15.89 6.99
C SER A 78 -21.80 16.24 7.96
N ILE A 79 -21.42 15.27 8.79
CA ILE A 79 -20.24 15.38 9.65
C ILE A 79 -19.06 14.75 8.91
N ALA A 80 -17.99 15.53 8.74
CA ALA A 80 -16.74 15.01 8.18
C ALA A 80 -15.67 14.90 9.28
N VAL A 81 -14.83 13.87 9.18
CA VAL A 81 -13.60 13.77 9.95
C VAL A 81 -12.44 14.10 9.03
N LEU A 82 -11.65 15.09 9.42
CA LEU A 82 -10.47 15.54 8.71
C LEU A 82 -9.25 14.95 9.40
N LEU A 83 -8.53 14.07 8.71
CA LEU A 83 -7.25 13.53 9.17
C LEU A 83 -6.12 14.36 8.55
N ILE A 84 -5.28 14.95 9.40
CA ILE A 84 -4.14 15.76 9.01
C ILE A 84 -2.89 14.90 9.12
N MET A 85 -2.21 14.68 7.99
CA MET A 85 -1.06 13.80 7.87
C MET A 85 0.12 14.54 7.25
N GLU A 86 1.32 13.97 7.36
CA GLU A 86 2.45 14.43 6.56
C GLU A 86 2.13 14.27 5.07
N ARG A 87 2.66 15.19 4.23
CA ARG A 87 2.50 15.10 2.79
C ARG A 87 3.79 14.72 2.08
N LEU A 88 3.68 13.68 1.28
CA LEU A 88 4.72 13.21 0.39
C LEU A 88 4.57 13.81 -1.02
N HIS A 89 5.55 13.59 -1.88
CA HIS A 89 5.63 14.21 -3.19
C HIS A 89 4.59 13.65 -4.17
N ARG A 90 4.41 12.33 -4.20
CA ARG A 90 3.49 11.61 -5.10
C ARG A 90 3.21 10.19 -4.59
N ASP A 91 2.20 9.52 -5.14
CA ASP A 91 2.05 8.07 -4.96
C ASP A 91 2.95 7.27 -5.92
N LEU A 92 3.18 6.00 -5.62
CA LEU A 92 4.03 5.10 -6.42
C LEU A 92 3.45 4.85 -7.82
N TYR A 93 2.12 4.82 -7.96
CA TYR A 93 1.48 4.73 -9.28
C TYR A 93 1.93 5.88 -10.20
N THR A 94 1.88 7.11 -9.70
CA THR A 94 2.32 8.31 -10.39
C THR A 94 3.83 8.31 -10.62
N GLY A 95 4.60 7.80 -9.64
CA GLY A 95 6.03 7.59 -9.78
C GLY A 95 6.39 6.68 -10.95
N LEU A 96 5.82 5.48 -11.01
CA LEU A 96 6.06 4.53 -12.11
C LEU A 96 5.62 5.10 -13.46
N LYS A 97 4.45 5.76 -13.52
CA LYS A 97 3.98 6.40 -14.75
C LYS A 97 4.93 7.51 -15.25
N ALA A 98 5.67 8.14 -14.35
CA ALA A 98 6.67 9.15 -14.67
C ALA A 98 8.05 8.56 -15.02
N GLY A 99 8.21 7.23 -15.10
CA GLY A 99 9.46 6.57 -15.47
C GLY A 99 10.48 6.52 -14.32
N LEU A 100 10.15 5.86 -13.21
CA LEU A 100 11.13 5.61 -12.16
C LEU A 100 12.21 4.63 -12.64
N GLU A 101 13.47 5.01 -12.45
CA GLU A 101 14.63 4.16 -12.71
C GLU A 101 14.66 2.90 -11.85
N LEU A 102 15.41 1.88 -12.26
CA LEU A 102 15.45 0.57 -11.59
C LEU A 102 15.89 0.67 -10.12
N GLU A 103 16.98 1.38 -9.83
CA GLU A 103 17.51 1.50 -8.46
C GLU A 103 16.47 2.10 -7.48
N PRO A 104 15.85 3.26 -7.76
CA PRO A 104 14.74 3.76 -6.94
C PRO A 104 13.58 2.76 -6.78
N ARG A 105 13.22 2.00 -7.82
CA ARG A 105 12.15 0.98 -7.73
C ARG A 105 12.51 -0.13 -6.75
N LEU A 106 13.75 -0.61 -6.76
CA LEU A 106 14.23 -1.63 -5.81
C LEU A 106 14.35 -1.07 -4.39
N GLN A 107 14.79 0.19 -4.24
CA GLN A 107 14.81 0.85 -2.95
C GLN A 107 13.40 1.03 -2.36
N ILE A 108 12.41 1.39 -3.19
CA ILE A 108 11.01 1.47 -2.81
C ILE A 108 10.49 0.10 -2.36
N ALA A 109 10.87 -0.98 -3.05
CA ALA A 109 10.49 -2.34 -2.64
C ALA A 109 11.02 -2.66 -1.22
N LEU A 110 12.27 -2.29 -0.91
CA LEU A 110 12.85 -2.46 0.43
C LEU A 110 12.11 -1.64 1.49
N ASP A 111 11.80 -0.38 1.18
CA ASP A 111 11.08 0.54 2.07
C ASP A 111 9.68 0.00 2.42
N VAL A 112 9.00 -0.58 1.42
CA VAL A 112 7.69 -1.24 1.64
C VAL A 112 7.83 -2.47 2.51
N VAL A 113 8.81 -3.34 2.26
CA VAL A 113 9.05 -4.53 3.11
C VAL A 113 9.30 -4.10 4.57
N GLU A 114 10.14 -3.09 4.78
CA GLU A 114 10.42 -2.55 6.11
C GLU A 114 9.15 -2.00 6.78
N GLY A 115 8.31 -1.26 6.05
CA GLY A 115 7.03 -0.75 6.57
C GLY A 115 6.04 -1.86 6.95
N ILE A 116 5.90 -2.89 6.12
CA ILE A 116 5.01 -4.03 6.41
C ILE A 116 5.55 -4.81 7.62
N ARG A 117 6.86 -5.06 7.69
CA ARG A 117 7.48 -5.71 8.85
C ARG A 117 7.20 -4.97 10.15
N TYR A 118 7.28 -3.64 10.13
CA TYR A 118 6.96 -2.84 11.29
C TYR A 118 5.50 -3.04 11.71
N LEU A 119 4.54 -2.93 10.79
CA LEU A 119 3.12 -3.18 11.09
C LEU A 119 2.88 -4.58 11.68
N HIS A 120 3.46 -5.61 11.07
CA HIS A 120 3.36 -6.99 11.55
C HIS A 120 3.94 -7.16 12.95
N SER A 121 5.05 -6.46 13.27
CA SER A 121 5.64 -6.47 14.61
C SER A 121 4.73 -5.83 15.67
N GLN A 122 3.82 -4.95 15.26
CA GLN A 122 2.79 -4.35 16.11
C GLN A 122 1.49 -5.17 16.13
N GLY A 123 1.50 -6.37 15.52
CA GLY A 123 0.35 -7.25 15.42
C GLY A 123 -0.71 -6.79 14.43
N LEU A 124 -0.40 -5.84 13.55
CA LEU A 124 -1.34 -5.29 12.56
C LEU A 124 -1.06 -5.82 11.16
N VAL A 125 -2.13 -6.15 10.43
CA VAL A 125 -2.08 -6.55 9.02
C VAL A 125 -2.69 -5.44 8.18
N HIS A 126 -2.03 -5.01 7.09
CA HIS A 126 -2.47 -3.89 6.28
C HIS A 126 -3.66 -4.21 5.37
N ARG A 127 -3.60 -5.33 4.66
CA ARG A 127 -4.65 -5.88 3.77
C ARG A 127 -5.00 -5.06 2.52
N ASP A 128 -4.20 -4.05 2.17
CA ASP A 128 -4.41 -3.25 0.96
C ASP A 128 -3.10 -2.60 0.45
N ILE A 129 -2.02 -3.38 0.49
CA ILE A 129 -0.73 -2.99 -0.11
C ILE A 129 -0.90 -2.92 -1.63
N LYS A 130 -0.67 -1.73 -2.20
CA LYS A 130 -0.80 -1.45 -3.63
C LYS A 130 -0.10 -0.14 -4.00
N LEU A 131 0.09 0.09 -5.29
CA LEU A 131 0.76 1.30 -5.83
C LEU A 131 0.19 2.63 -5.30
N LYS A 132 -1.12 2.72 -5.06
CA LYS A 132 -1.76 3.95 -4.56
C LYS A 132 -1.62 4.19 -3.05
N ASN A 133 -1.28 3.14 -2.29
CA ASN A 133 -1.10 3.21 -0.84
C ASN A 133 0.39 3.25 -0.44
N VAL A 134 1.28 3.44 -1.42
CA VAL A 134 2.70 3.70 -1.23
C VAL A 134 2.98 5.11 -1.71
N LEU A 135 3.34 6.01 -0.79
CA LEU A 135 3.68 7.40 -1.08
C LEU A 135 5.20 7.57 -1.11
N LEU A 136 5.67 8.47 -1.98
CA LEU A 136 7.08 8.72 -2.25
C LEU A 136 7.46 10.15 -1.88
N ASP A 137 8.55 10.31 -1.15
CA ASP A 137 9.13 11.63 -0.88
C ASP A 137 9.90 12.16 -2.11
N LYS A 138 10.55 13.33 -1.96
CA LYS A 138 11.32 13.94 -3.05
C LYS A 138 12.58 13.14 -3.45
N ARG A 139 13.02 12.21 -2.60
CA ARG A 139 14.17 11.32 -2.81
C ARG A 139 13.72 9.92 -3.27
N ASN A 140 12.45 9.75 -3.60
CA ASN A 140 11.81 8.47 -3.91
C ASN A 140 11.93 7.42 -2.78
N ARG A 141 12.00 7.86 -1.52
CA ARG A 141 11.82 6.96 -0.37
C ARG A 141 10.35 6.76 -0.10
N ALA A 142 9.97 5.52 0.21
CA ALA A 142 8.58 5.12 0.31
C ALA A 142 8.07 5.10 1.75
N LYS A 143 6.82 5.51 1.90
CA LYS A 143 6.01 5.36 3.11
C LYS A 143 4.66 4.74 2.77
N ILE A 144 4.22 3.79 3.57
CA ILE A 144 2.91 3.17 3.46
C ILE A 144 1.87 4.09 4.12
N THR A 145 0.70 4.20 3.48
CA THR A 145 -0.42 5.01 3.94
C THR A 145 -1.73 4.21 3.90
N ASP A 146 -2.81 4.81 4.40
CA ASP A 146 -4.19 4.29 4.32
C ASP A 146 -4.38 3.01 5.16
N LEU A 147 -4.25 3.18 6.48
CA LEU A 147 -4.46 2.12 7.46
C LEU A 147 -5.96 1.84 7.71
N GLY A 148 -6.86 2.32 6.85
CA GLY A 148 -8.31 2.12 6.96
C GLY A 148 -8.74 0.65 6.95
N PHE A 149 -7.89 -0.22 6.38
CA PHE A 149 -8.07 -1.67 6.43
C PHE A 149 -7.18 -2.38 7.45
N CYS A 150 -6.34 -1.66 8.19
CA CYS A 150 -5.49 -2.29 9.20
C CYS A 150 -6.33 -2.90 10.32
N LYS A 151 -6.09 -4.18 10.63
CA LYS A 151 -6.69 -4.85 11.79
C LYS A 151 -5.71 -5.83 12.42
N PRO A 152 -5.81 -6.07 13.74
CA PRO A 152 -5.15 -7.18 14.40
C PRO A 152 -5.63 -8.50 13.82
N GLU A 153 -4.74 -9.47 13.70
CA GLU A 153 -5.04 -10.76 13.08
C GLU A 153 -6.29 -11.45 13.68
N ALA A 154 -6.40 -11.41 15.01
CA ALA A 154 -7.53 -11.97 15.76
C ALA A 154 -8.90 -11.33 15.40
N MET A 155 -8.91 -10.13 14.81
CA MET A 155 -10.12 -9.38 14.45
C MET A 155 -10.46 -9.42 12.95
N MET A 156 -9.72 -10.20 12.14
CA MET A 156 -9.89 -10.22 10.68
C MET A 156 -10.98 -11.15 10.16
N SER A 157 -11.43 -12.10 11.00
CA SER A 157 -12.36 -13.18 10.61
C SER A 157 -13.59 -12.66 9.86
N GLY A 158 -13.87 -13.28 8.71
CA GLY A 158 -15.07 -13.01 7.90
C GLY A 158 -15.07 -11.70 7.10
N SER A 159 -13.98 -10.91 7.13
CA SER A 159 -13.90 -9.66 6.35
C SER A 159 -13.05 -9.83 5.09
N ILE A 160 -13.63 -9.49 3.93
CA ILE A 160 -12.95 -9.46 2.62
C ILE A 160 -12.80 -7.98 2.23
N VAL A 161 -11.57 -7.47 2.28
CA VAL A 161 -11.24 -6.05 2.01
C VAL A 161 -9.98 -5.94 1.16
N GLY A 162 -9.77 -4.74 0.60
CA GLY A 162 -8.61 -4.40 -0.22
C GLY A 162 -8.92 -4.27 -1.72
N THR A 163 -7.88 -4.24 -2.54
CA THR A 163 -8.00 -4.06 -3.98
C THR A 163 -7.90 -5.39 -4.71
N PRO A 164 -8.87 -5.76 -5.57
CA PRO A 164 -8.98 -7.11 -6.07
C PRO A 164 -7.68 -7.72 -6.62
N ILE A 165 -7.01 -7.05 -7.54
CA ILE A 165 -5.81 -7.57 -8.20
C ILE A 165 -4.61 -7.85 -7.25
N HIS A 166 -4.66 -7.40 -5.99
CA HIS A 166 -3.62 -7.62 -4.97
C HIS A 166 -4.06 -8.61 -3.86
N MET A 167 -5.29 -9.12 -3.87
CA MET A 167 -5.77 -9.97 -2.77
C MET A 167 -5.29 -11.40 -2.90
N ALA A 168 -4.82 -11.95 -1.78
CA ALA A 168 -4.51 -13.36 -1.65
C ALA A 168 -5.77 -14.24 -1.76
N PRO A 169 -5.67 -15.47 -2.32
CA PRO A 169 -6.82 -16.34 -2.56
C PRO A 169 -7.57 -16.77 -1.29
N GLU A 170 -6.88 -16.87 -0.15
CA GLU A 170 -7.44 -17.33 1.12
C GLU A 170 -8.32 -16.30 1.83
N LEU A 171 -8.29 -15.01 1.43
CA LEU A 171 -9.18 -13.97 1.97
C LEU A 171 -10.66 -14.39 1.88
N PHE A 172 -11.02 -15.15 0.84
CA PHE A 172 -12.37 -15.66 0.60
C PHE A 172 -12.81 -16.78 1.54
N THR A 173 -11.87 -17.45 2.18
CA THR A 173 -12.20 -18.47 3.19
C THR A 173 -12.61 -17.83 4.51
N GLY A 174 -12.39 -16.52 4.67
CA GLY A 174 -12.60 -15.79 5.92
C GLY A 174 -11.57 -16.09 7.01
N LYS A 175 -10.60 -16.98 6.73
CA LYS A 175 -9.49 -17.35 7.61
C LYS A 175 -8.18 -17.06 6.91
N TYR A 176 -7.47 -16.05 7.39
CA TYR A 176 -6.19 -15.63 6.85
C TYR A 176 -5.40 -14.90 7.93
N ASP A 177 -4.09 -14.78 7.73
CA ASP A 177 -3.13 -14.19 8.65
C ASP A 177 -2.38 -13.02 7.97
N ASN A 178 -1.26 -12.61 8.55
CA ASN A 178 -0.43 -11.54 8.03
C ASN A 178 0.23 -11.84 6.66
N SER A 179 0.23 -13.10 6.20
CA SER A 179 0.84 -13.51 4.93
C SER A 179 0.10 -12.95 3.70
N VAL A 180 -1.11 -12.42 3.87
CA VAL A 180 -1.84 -11.70 2.81
C VAL A 180 -1.09 -10.45 2.35
N ASP A 181 -0.36 -9.78 3.25
CA ASP A 181 0.46 -8.64 2.89
C ASP A 181 1.73 -9.07 2.12
N VAL A 182 2.24 -10.29 2.37
CA VAL A 182 3.35 -10.87 1.60
C VAL A 182 2.91 -11.17 0.17
N TYR A 183 1.71 -11.73 0.01
CA TYR A 183 1.09 -11.92 -1.31
C TYR A 183 0.94 -10.58 -2.05
N ALA A 184 0.35 -9.58 -1.39
CA ALA A 184 0.15 -8.26 -1.97
C ALA A 184 1.48 -7.58 -2.32
N PHE A 185 2.53 -7.78 -1.52
CA PHE A 185 3.89 -7.35 -1.84
C PHE A 185 4.44 -8.04 -3.09
N GLY A 186 4.22 -9.35 -3.29
CA GLY A 186 4.63 -10.04 -4.51
C GLY A 186 4.02 -9.42 -5.78
N ILE A 187 2.73 -9.07 -5.73
CA ILE A 187 2.04 -8.37 -6.81
C ILE A 187 2.59 -6.94 -6.98
N LEU A 188 2.83 -6.20 -5.89
CA LEU A 188 3.45 -4.87 -5.94
C LEU A 188 4.86 -4.93 -6.57
N PHE A 189 5.64 -5.94 -6.21
CA PHE A 189 7.00 -6.13 -6.70
C PHE A 189 7.04 -6.43 -8.19
N TRP A 190 6.04 -7.13 -8.73
CA TRP A 190 5.86 -7.28 -10.18
C TRP A 190 5.76 -5.93 -10.90
N TYR A 191 5.00 -4.97 -10.36
CA TYR A 191 4.91 -3.61 -10.92
C TYR A 191 6.23 -2.83 -10.77
N LEU A 192 6.92 -3.01 -9.64
CA LEU A 192 8.22 -2.39 -9.41
C LEU A 192 9.29 -2.93 -10.37
N CYS A 193 9.27 -4.22 -10.72
CA CYS A 193 10.18 -4.78 -11.72
C CYS A 193 9.78 -4.41 -13.15
N SER A 194 8.48 -4.37 -13.49
CA SER A 194 8.02 -4.01 -14.84
C SER A 194 8.22 -2.54 -15.16
N GLY A 195 8.23 -1.68 -14.13
CA GLY A 195 8.50 -0.25 -14.28
C GLY A 195 7.33 0.53 -14.86
N HIS A 196 6.15 -0.09 -14.99
CA HIS A 196 4.96 0.55 -15.55
C HIS A 196 3.71 0.14 -14.79
N VAL A 197 2.63 0.89 -15.01
CA VAL A 197 1.33 0.69 -14.33
C VAL A 197 0.31 -0.11 -15.16
N LYS A 198 0.74 -0.73 -16.26
CA LYS A 198 -0.14 -1.60 -17.06
C LYS A 198 -0.53 -2.83 -16.25
N LEU A 199 -1.81 -3.16 -16.29
CA LEU A 199 -2.34 -4.34 -15.63
C LEU A 199 -1.73 -5.61 -16.26
N PRO A 200 -1.40 -6.65 -15.48
CA PRO A 200 -1.00 -7.94 -16.04
C PRO A 200 -2.05 -8.46 -17.00
N GLU A 201 -1.63 -8.99 -18.14
CA GLU A 201 -2.51 -9.53 -19.17
C GLU A 201 -3.42 -10.63 -18.61
N ALA A 202 -2.88 -11.46 -17.71
CA ALA A 202 -3.64 -12.50 -17.02
C ALA A 202 -4.86 -11.94 -16.26
N PHE A 203 -4.77 -10.69 -15.78
CA PHE A 203 -5.83 -10.02 -15.03
C PHE A 203 -6.70 -9.14 -15.95
N GLU A 204 -6.14 -8.54 -16.98
CA GLU A 204 -6.87 -7.73 -17.96
C GLU A 204 -7.93 -8.54 -18.71
N ARG A 205 -7.65 -9.81 -18.99
CA ARG A 205 -8.60 -10.74 -19.65
C ARG A 205 -9.78 -11.13 -18.75
N CYS A 206 -9.80 -10.75 -17.49
CA CYS A 206 -10.88 -11.09 -16.56
C CYS A 206 -12.07 -10.13 -16.71
N ALA A 207 -13.19 -10.64 -17.24
CA ALA A 207 -14.43 -9.88 -17.45
C ALA A 207 -15.08 -9.28 -16.19
N SER A 208 -14.79 -9.80 -14.99
CA SER A 208 -15.36 -9.32 -13.73
C SER A 208 -14.45 -9.61 -12.54
N LYS A 209 -14.76 -9.01 -11.38
CA LYS A 209 -14.06 -9.31 -10.12
C LYS A 209 -14.19 -10.80 -9.74
N ASP A 210 -15.38 -11.37 -9.89
CA ASP A 210 -15.62 -12.79 -9.59
C ASP A 210 -14.84 -13.72 -10.56
N HIS A 211 -14.72 -13.32 -11.83
CA HIS A 211 -13.91 -14.05 -12.78
C HIS A 211 -12.41 -13.99 -12.41
N LEU A 212 -11.90 -12.81 -12.09
CA LEU A 212 -10.53 -12.63 -11.59
C LEU A 212 -10.29 -13.53 -10.36
N TRP A 213 -11.26 -13.61 -9.46
CA TRP A 213 -11.14 -14.38 -8.23
C TRP A 213 -11.02 -15.86 -8.49
N ASN A 214 -11.94 -16.39 -9.29
CA ASN A 214 -11.93 -17.80 -9.65
C ASN A 214 -10.62 -18.19 -10.34
N ASN A 215 -10.07 -17.29 -11.15
CA ASN A 215 -8.76 -17.49 -11.78
C ASN A 215 -7.62 -17.47 -10.77
N VAL A 216 -7.57 -16.48 -9.86
CA VAL A 216 -6.54 -16.42 -8.80
C VAL A 216 -6.59 -17.66 -7.90
N ARG A 217 -7.79 -18.16 -7.56
CA ARG A 217 -7.99 -19.41 -6.81
C ARG A 217 -7.53 -20.65 -7.56
N ARG A 218 -7.60 -20.64 -8.90
CA ARG A 218 -7.05 -21.69 -9.78
C ARG A 218 -5.54 -21.57 -10.00
N GLY A 219 -4.88 -20.60 -9.36
CA GLY A 219 -3.45 -20.40 -9.46
C GLY A 219 -3.01 -19.41 -10.53
N VAL A 220 -3.94 -18.69 -11.18
CA VAL A 220 -3.56 -17.62 -12.12
C VAL A 220 -2.80 -16.52 -11.38
N ARG A 221 -1.68 -16.11 -11.95
CA ARG A 221 -0.81 -15.03 -11.47
C ARG A 221 -0.40 -14.13 -12.65
N PRO A 222 0.11 -12.92 -12.39
CA PRO A 222 0.74 -12.10 -13.41
C PRO A 222 1.79 -12.87 -14.22
N GLU A 223 1.85 -12.59 -15.51
CA GLU A 223 2.80 -13.21 -16.44
C GLU A 223 4.25 -12.79 -16.16
N ARG A 224 5.21 -13.65 -16.50
CA ARG A 224 6.64 -13.29 -16.49
C ARG A 224 6.94 -12.40 -17.69
N LEU A 225 7.50 -11.22 -17.45
CA LEU A 225 7.95 -10.31 -18.52
C LEU A 225 9.42 -10.55 -18.88
N PRO A 226 9.84 -10.31 -20.13
CA PRO A 226 11.24 -10.47 -20.56
C PRO A 226 12.26 -9.63 -19.78
N VAL A 227 11.82 -8.48 -19.22
CA VAL A 227 12.65 -7.57 -18.42
C VAL A 227 12.95 -8.12 -17.01
N PHE A 228 12.31 -9.21 -16.61
CA PHE A 228 12.49 -9.74 -15.26
C PHE A 228 13.72 -10.63 -15.16
N GLU A 229 14.65 -10.18 -14.32
CA GLU A 229 15.74 -10.99 -13.80
C GLU A 229 15.19 -12.21 -13.05
N GLU A 230 15.87 -13.34 -13.18
CA GLU A 230 15.45 -14.63 -12.62
C GLU A 230 15.23 -14.54 -11.10
N GLU A 231 16.13 -13.89 -10.38
CA GLU A 231 16.06 -13.74 -8.93
C GLU A 231 14.85 -12.90 -8.49
N CYS A 232 14.49 -11.87 -9.26
CA CYS A 232 13.30 -11.07 -9.02
C CYS A 232 12.03 -11.91 -9.22
N TRP A 233 11.99 -12.69 -10.31
CA TRP A 233 10.87 -13.56 -10.63
C TRP A 233 10.65 -14.63 -9.55
N GLN A 234 11.71 -15.31 -9.11
CA GLN A 234 11.66 -16.30 -8.04
C GLN A 234 11.14 -15.70 -6.72
N LEU A 235 11.55 -14.46 -6.40
CA LEU A 235 11.05 -13.77 -5.22
C LEU A 235 9.55 -13.44 -5.33
N MET A 236 9.08 -13.01 -6.50
CA MET A 236 7.64 -12.82 -6.75
C MET A 236 6.87 -14.13 -6.55
N GLU A 237 7.39 -15.22 -7.13
CA GLU A 237 6.80 -16.56 -7.03
C GLU A 237 6.67 -17.07 -5.60
N ALA A 238 7.71 -16.88 -4.80
CA ALA A 238 7.68 -17.20 -3.37
C ALA A 238 6.64 -16.34 -2.63
N CYS A 239 6.58 -15.03 -2.91
CA CYS A 239 5.69 -14.11 -2.20
C CYS A 239 4.21 -14.37 -2.49
N TRP A 240 3.83 -14.69 -3.74
CA TRP A 240 2.44 -14.89 -4.14
C TRP A 240 2.00 -16.37 -4.20
N ALA A 241 2.71 -17.24 -3.49
CA ALA A 241 2.41 -18.67 -3.41
C ALA A 241 0.93 -18.89 -3.02
N GLY A 242 0.30 -19.90 -3.64
CA GLY A 242 -1.11 -20.22 -3.41
C GLY A 242 -1.39 -20.66 -1.99
N ASP A 243 -0.49 -21.45 -1.40
CA ASP A 243 -0.50 -21.81 0.01
C ASP A 243 0.17 -20.70 0.85
N PRO A 244 -0.54 -20.06 1.78
CA PRO A 244 0.00 -19.05 2.68
C PRO A 244 1.24 -19.50 3.46
N SER A 245 1.30 -20.78 3.86
CA SER A 245 2.40 -21.32 4.67
C SER A 245 3.72 -21.45 3.91
N GLN A 246 3.66 -21.42 2.58
CA GLN A 246 4.83 -21.48 1.70
C GLN A 246 5.41 -20.09 1.41
N ARG A 247 4.73 -19.01 1.82
CA ARG A 247 5.21 -17.65 1.59
C ARG A 247 6.34 -17.32 2.57
N PRO A 248 7.42 -16.67 2.11
CA PRO A 248 8.52 -16.32 2.99
C PRO A 248 8.11 -15.25 4.00
N LEU A 249 8.67 -15.35 5.21
CA LEU A 249 8.59 -14.24 6.15
C LEU A 249 9.30 -13.02 5.57
N LEU A 250 8.78 -11.82 5.83
CA LEU A 250 9.39 -10.58 5.33
C LEU A 250 10.82 -10.34 5.86
N GLY A 251 11.15 -10.93 7.00
CA GLY A 251 12.53 -10.95 7.53
C GLY A 251 13.52 -11.72 6.65
N ILE A 252 13.03 -12.64 5.80
CA ILE A 252 13.81 -13.36 4.78
C ILE A 252 13.75 -12.60 3.45
N VAL A 253 12.60 -12.03 3.08
CA VAL A 253 12.43 -11.24 1.85
C VAL A 253 13.38 -10.06 1.81
N GLN A 254 13.53 -9.32 2.92
CA GLN A 254 14.37 -8.12 2.98
C GLN A 254 15.84 -8.37 2.59
N PRO A 255 16.59 -9.29 3.24
CA PRO A 255 17.98 -9.54 2.87
C PRO A 255 18.14 -10.11 1.45
N LEU A 256 17.19 -10.93 0.97
CA LEU A 256 17.20 -11.42 -0.42
C LEU A 256 17.10 -10.25 -1.41
N LEU A 257 16.14 -9.36 -1.18
CA LEU A 257 15.92 -8.17 -2.01
C LEU A 257 17.11 -7.19 -1.95
N GLN A 258 17.76 -7.03 -0.80
CA GLN A 258 19.00 -6.27 -0.68
C GLN A 258 20.11 -6.86 -1.56
N GLY A 259 20.26 -8.19 -1.55
CA GLY A 259 21.22 -8.89 -2.41
C GLY A 259 20.93 -8.71 -3.90
N ILE A 260 19.65 -8.81 -4.30
CA ILE A 260 19.21 -8.55 -5.68
C ILE A 260 19.56 -7.11 -6.07
N MET A 261 19.19 -6.13 -5.25
CA MET A 261 19.46 -4.71 -5.53
C MET A 261 20.95 -4.44 -5.70
N ALA A 262 21.80 -4.95 -4.80
CA ALA A 262 23.24 -4.76 -4.89
C ALA A 262 23.82 -5.30 -6.21
N ARG A 263 23.38 -6.50 -6.65
CA ARG A 263 23.83 -7.10 -7.91
C ARG A 263 23.36 -6.32 -9.13
N LEU A 264 22.08 -5.95 -9.19
CA LEU A 264 21.52 -5.27 -10.36
C LEU A 264 22.05 -3.84 -10.51
N CYS A 265 22.24 -3.12 -9.41
CA CYS A 265 22.83 -1.77 -9.45
C CYS A 265 24.31 -1.82 -9.84
N ALA A 266 25.06 -2.85 -9.41
CA ALA A 266 26.45 -3.02 -9.82
C ALA A 266 26.61 -3.32 -11.32
N ARG A 267 25.72 -4.12 -11.91
CA ARG A 267 25.71 -4.39 -13.37
C ARG A 267 25.40 -3.13 -14.19
N GLY A 268 24.41 -2.35 -13.78
CA GLY A 268 24.04 -1.11 -14.48
C GLY A 268 25.19 -0.08 -14.55
N LEU A 269 26.08 -0.07 -13.57
CA LEU A 269 27.29 0.76 -13.61
C LEU A 269 28.31 0.27 -14.65
N GLN A 270 28.47 -1.04 -14.82
CA GLN A 270 29.41 -1.64 -15.79
C GLN A 270 28.95 -1.45 -17.24
N ASP A 271 27.64 -1.48 -17.50
CA ASP A 271 27.09 -1.28 -18.84
C ASP A 271 27.05 0.21 -19.28
N SER A 272 27.31 1.12 -18.34
CA SER A 272 27.32 2.59 -18.56
C SER A 272 28.72 3.20 -18.75
N THR A 273 29.77 2.38 -18.66
CA THR A 273 31.19 2.72 -18.91
C THR A 273 31.68 2.16 -20.23
#